data_AF-A0A964H7V5-F1
#
_entry.id   AF-A0A964H7V5-F1
#
_cell.length_a   1.000
_cell.length_b   1.000
_cell.length_c   1.000
_cell.angle_alpha   90.00
_cell.angle_beta   90.00
_cell.angle_gamma   90.00
#
_symmetry.space_group_name_H-M   'P 1'
#
loop_
_entity.id
_entity.type
_entity.pdbx_description
1 polymer ?
#
loop_
_entity_poly.entity_id
_entity_poly.type
_entity_poly.pdbx_seq_one_letter_code
_entity_poly.pdbx_strand_id
1 'polypeptide(L)' 'YLGFGVTPENADKKARLVDGVIVGTALVKELLKDDLSPSQQLENIVQKARIIKEKVAEVL' A
#
# COMPACT_ATOMS: atom_id res chain seq x y z
N TYR A 1 -6.45 1.54 -13.95
CA TYR A 1 -5.60 1.12 -12.81
C TYR A 1 -4.13 1.44 -13.07
N LEU A 2 -3.48 2.18 -12.18
CA LEU A 2 -2.05 2.49 -12.25
C LEU A 2 -1.25 1.63 -11.27
N GLY A 3 -0.22 0.94 -11.77
CA GLY A 3 0.72 0.17 -10.95
C GLY A 3 2.13 0.76 -10.94
N PHE A 4 3.06 0.02 -10.34
CA PHE A 4 4.51 0.27 -10.33
C PHE A 4 4.93 1.56 -9.59
N GLY A 5 5.71 1.38 -8.51
CA GLY A 5 6.17 2.49 -7.66
C GLY A 5 5.06 3.20 -6.87
N VAL A 6 3.91 2.56 -6.68
CA VAL A 6 2.87 3.03 -5.76
C VAL A 6 3.29 2.69 -4.33
N THR A 7 3.25 3.69 -3.45
CA THR A 7 3.62 3.57 -2.04
C THR A 7 2.59 4.27 -1.16
N PRO A 8 2.55 4.02 0.16
CA PRO A 8 1.64 4.73 1.06
C PRO A 8 1.79 6.26 1.01
N GLU A 9 2.96 6.78 0.64
CA GLU A 9 3.26 8.21 0.61
C GLU A 9 2.76 8.90 -0.66
N ASN A 10 2.57 8.16 -1.77
CA ASN A 10 2.21 8.73 -3.06
C ASN A 10 0.92 8.17 -3.69
N ALA A 11 0.23 7.26 -2.98
CA ALA A 11 -0.96 6.56 -3.48
C ALA A 11 -2.09 7.53 -3.88
N ASP A 12 -2.31 8.60 -3.11
CA ASP A 12 -3.26 9.68 -3.41
C ASP A 12 -2.92 10.37 -4.74
N LYS A 13 -1.67 10.81 -4.91
CA LYS A 13 -1.22 11.53 -6.11
C LYS A 13 -1.35 10.66 -7.35
N LYS A 14 -1.01 9.37 -7.20
CA LYS A 14 -1.07 8.36 -8.27
C LYS A 14 -2.48 7.84 -8.57
N ALA A 15 -3.43 8.01 -7.65
CA ALA A 15 -4.82 7.66 -7.84
C ALA A 15 -5.62 8.76 -8.56
N ARG A 16 -5.15 10.01 -8.54
CA ARG A 16 -5.79 11.09 -9.32
C ARG A 16 -5.86 10.72 -10.80
N LEU A 17 -7.05 10.87 -11.39
CA LEU A 17 -7.33 10.66 -12.82
C LEU A 17 -7.22 9.19 -13.30
N VAL A 18 -7.23 8.21 -12.39
CA VAL A 18 -7.30 6.79 -12.74
C VAL A 18 -8.35 6.08 -11.89
N ASP A 19 -8.86 4.92 -12.33
CA ASP A 19 -9.90 4.20 -11.58
C ASP A 19 -9.40 3.47 -10.32
N GLY A 20 -8.10 3.54 -10.03
CA GLY A 20 -7.48 2.84 -8.92
C GLY A 20 -5.99 2.60 -9.09
N VAL A 21 -5.34 2.15 -8.01
CA VAL A 21 -3.90 1.88 -7.97
C VAL A 21 -3.59 0.45 -7.54
N ILE A 22 -2.48 -0.11 -8.04
CA ILE A 22 -2.00 -1.46 -7.70
C ILE A 22 -0.73 -1.35 -6.86
N VAL A 23 -0.77 -1.86 -5.62
CA VAL A 23 0.34 -1.78 -4.66
C VAL A 23 0.87 -3.18 -4.34
N GLY A 24 1.98 -3.57 -4.96
CA GLY A 24 2.63 -4.87 -4.72
C GLY A 24 3.85 -4.74 -3.80
N THR A 25 4.93 -4.13 -4.31
CA THR A 25 6.24 -4.10 -3.65
C THR A 25 6.20 -3.54 -2.23
N ALA A 26 5.36 -2.54 -1.95
CA ALA A 26 5.26 -1.96 -0.60
C ALA A 26 4.70 -2.94 0.44
N LEU A 27 3.85 -3.89 0.03
CA LEU A 27 3.29 -4.93 0.90
C LEU A 27 4.21 -6.14 0.98
N VAL A 28 4.76 -6.59 -0.15
CA VAL A 28 5.71 -7.72 -0.19
C VAL A 28 6.96 -7.43 0.65
N LYS A 29 7.44 -6.17 0.67
CA LYS A 29 8.55 -5.77 1.55
C LYS A 29 8.29 -6.01 3.04
N GLU A 30 7.05 -6.00 3.50
CA GLU A 30 6.74 -6.34 4.90
C GLU A 30 6.83 -7.84 5.16
N LEU A 31 6.52 -8.68 4.16
CA LEU A 31 6.66 -10.14 4.25
C LEU A 31 8.13 -10.60 4.26
N LEU A 32 9.03 -9.80 3.70
CA LEU A 32 10.46 -10.10 3.61
C LEU A 32 11.27 -9.58 4.82
N LYS A 33 10.59 -9.12 5.88
CA LYS A 33 11.25 -8.67 7.11
C LYS A 33 11.50 -9.85 8.04
N ASP A 34 12.69 -10.43 7.94
CA ASP A 34 13.10 -11.62 8.70
C ASP A 34 13.23 -11.36 10.22
N ASP A 35 13.30 -10.09 10.62
CA ASP A 35 13.35 -9.64 12.02
C ASP A 35 11.96 -9.59 12.70
N LEU A 36 10.89 -9.83 11.95
CA LEU A 36 9.51 -9.81 12.44
C LEU A 36 8.89 -11.21 12.45
N SER A 37 8.04 -11.47 13.45
CA SER A 37 7.16 -12.64 13.44
C SER A 37 6.11 -12.52 12.32
N PRO A 38 5.57 -13.64 11.80
CA PRO A 38 4.52 -13.62 10.78
C PRO A 38 3.30 -12.76 11.17
N SER A 39 2.91 -12.76 12.45
CA SER A 39 1.80 -11.93 12.94
C SER A 39 2.11 -10.43 12.85
N GLN A 40 3.33 -10.01 13.19
CA GLN A 40 3.77 -8.61 13.08
C GLN A 40 3.88 -8.17 11.61
N GLN A 41 4.36 -9.05 10.72
CA GLN A 41 4.38 -8.78 9.28
C GLN A 41 2.96 -8.53 8.75
N LEU A 42 2.00 -9.39 9.14
CA LEU A 42 0.60 -9.24 8.76
C LEU A 42 -0.03 -7.96 9.31
N GLU A 43 0.20 -7.64 10.59
CA GLU A 43 -0.26 -6.38 11.19
C GLU A 43 0.26 -5.17 10.40
N ASN A 44 1.55 -5.15 10.05
CA ASN A 44 2.13 -4.08 9.25
C ASN A 44 1.49 -3.98 7.87
N ILE A 45 1.22 -5.10 7.21
CA ILE A 45 0.53 -5.13 5.91
C ILE A 45 -0.88 -4.55 6.02
N VAL A 46 -1.64 -4.95 7.04
CA VAL A 46 -3.00 -4.44 7.29
C VAL A 46 -2.98 -2.94 7.54
N GLN A 47 -2.04 -2.45 8.35
CA GLN A 47 -1.89 -1.01 8.61
C GLN A 47 -1.57 -0.24 7.34
N LYS A 48 -0.62 -0.71 6.52
CA LYS A 48 -0.29 -0.08 5.23
C LYS A 48 -1.46 -0.08 4.26
N ALA A 49 -2.18 -1.20 4.17
CA ALA A 49 -3.34 -1.31 3.31
C ALA A 49 -4.47 -0.33 3.72
N ARG A 50 -4.69 -0.15 5.03
CA ARG A 50 -5.64 0.86 5.56
C ARG A 50 -5.24 2.27 5.16
N ILE A 51 -3.98 2.66 5.40
CA ILE A 51 -3.46 3.98 5.03
C ILE A 51 -3.61 4.25 3.53
N ILE A 52 -3.27 3.27 2.69
CA ILE A 52 -3.41 3.39 1.23
C ILE A 52 -4.88 3.57 0.85
N LYS A 53 -5.77 2.75 1.41
CA LYS A 53 -7.22 2.83 1.13
C LYS A 53 -7.77 4.20 1.51
N GLU A 54 -7.45 4.71 2.70
CA GLU A 54 -7.91 6.01 3.18
C GLU A 54 -7.46 7.14 2.24
N LYS A 55 -6.17 7.17 1.90
CA LYS A 55 -5.61 8.17 0.97
C LYS A 55 -6.22 8.11 -0.43
N VAL A 56 -6.47 6.92 -0.94
CA VAL A 56 -7.05 6.73 -2.28
C VAL A 56 -8.53 7.11 -2.27
N ALA A 57 -9.27 6.80 -1.20
CA ALA A 57 -10.68 7.16 -1.06
C ALA A 57 -10.93 8.68 -0.96
N GLU A 58 -9.92 9.47 -0.58
CA GLU A 58 -10.03 10.94 -0.59
C GLU A 58 -9.97 11.55 -2.00
N VAL A 59 -9.51 10.80 -3.01
CA VAL A 59 -9.20 11.33 -4.35
C VAL A 59 -9.83 10.58 -5.52
N LEU A 60 -10.45 9.43 -5.26
CA LEU A 60 -11.31 8.70 -6.20
C LEU A 60 -12.78 8.98 -5.89
#